data_AF-A0A9W6JI82-F1
#
_entry.id   AF-A0A9W6JI82-F1
#
_cell.length_a   1.000
_cell.length_b   1.000
_cell.length_c   1.000
_cell.angle_alpha   90.00
_cell.angle_beta   90.00
_cell.angle_gamma   90.00
#
_symmetry.space_group_name_H-M   'P 1'
#
loop_
_entity.id
_entity.type
_entity.pdbx_description
1 polymer ?
#
loop_
_entity_poly.entity_id
_entity_poly.type
_entity_poly.pdbx_seq_one_letter_code
_entity_poly.pdbx_strand_id
1 'polypeptide(L)'
;MPAVLLTAPAAEPLGLADAKAFLRLDHDDEDALVLGLIAAARAEVERLTRRVLVAQRWRLDAPVPPPGGAVILRPRPVREVEAVRFRARDGTLTALDPADWRFDWASERLEILRVTPEARVVEIDLACGYGDPEDAPESLRLALRRLVADAYERRTGADGPRADVADLIAPYRDLKL
;
A
#
# COMPACT_ATOMS: atom_id res chain seq x y z
N MET A 1 12.97 -2.57 -6.15
CA MET A 1 12.25 -3.64 -5.45
C MET A 1 10.86 -3.74 -6.07
N PRO A 2 10.68 -4.61 -7.08
CA PRO A 2 9.36 -4.88 -7.62
C PRO A 2 8.42 -5.35 -6.51
N ALA A 3 7.18 -4.86 -6.56
CA ALA A 3 6.11 -5.26 -5.67
C ALA A 3 4.92 -5.71 -6.53
N VAL A 4 4.37 -6.88 -6.22
CA VAL A 4 3.24 -7.48 -6.91
C VAL A 4 2.09 -7.61 -5.93
N LEU A 5 0.91 -7.12 -6.30
CA LEU A 5 -0.31 -7.31 -5.53
C LEU A 5 -0.78 -8.77 -5.68
N LEU A 6 -0.81 -9.51 -4.58
CA LEU A 6 -1.31 -10.90 -4.55
C LEU A 6 -2.81 -10.94 -4.27
N THR A 7 -3.30 -10.05 -3.40
CA THR A 7 -4.72 -9.95 -3.06
C THR A 7 -5.08 -8.48 -2.87
N ALA A 8 -6.01 -8.02 -3.70
CA ALA A 8 -6.61 -6.68 -3.65
C ALA A 8 -7.41 -6.48 -2.36
N PRO A 9 -7.69 -5.22 -1.96
CA PRO A 9 -8.48 -4.98 -0.77
C PRO A 9 -9.92 -5.45 -1.00
N ALA A 10 -10.53 -6.07 0.03
CA ALA A 10 -11.90 -6.58 -0.06
C ALA A 10 -12.96 -5.47 -0.08
N ALA A 11 -12.60 -4.26 0.36
CA ALA A 11 -13.43 -3.07 0.38
C ALA A 11 -12.57 -1.82 0.20
N GLU A 12 -13.21 -0.71 -0.15
CA GLU A 12 -12.54 0.59 -0.26
C GLU A 12 -12.60 1.35 1.07
N PRO A 13 -11.56 2.15 1.42
CA PRO A 13 -11.50 2.93 2.66
C PRO A 13 -12.50 4.11 2.71
N LEU A 14 -13.18 4.39 1.59
CA LEU A 14 -14.28 5.34 1.49
C LEU A 14 -15.48 4.61 0.88
N GLY A 15 -16.59 4.55 1.60
CA GLY A 15 -17.83 3.97 1.11
C GLY A 15 -18.50 4.82 0.03
N LEU A 16 -19.30 4.19 -0.83
CA LEU A 16 -20.04 4.89 -1.88
C LEU A 16 -21.03 5.92 -1.33
N ALA A 17 -21.78 5.57 -0.28
CA ALA A 17 -22.74 6.48 0.35
C ALA A 17 -22.05 7.73 0.92
N ASP A 18 -20.91 7.55 1.60
CA ASP A 18 -20.12 8.66 2.14
C ASP A 18 -19.55 9.55 1.02
N ALA A 19 -19.08 8.95 -0.07
CA ALA A 19 -18.60 9.69 -1.23
C ALA A 19 -19.73 10.50 -1.88
N LYS A 20 -20.91 9.91 -2.09
CA LYS A 20 -22.09 10.60 -2.64
C LYS A 20 -22.55 11.74 -1.73
N ALA A 21 -22.59 11.51 -0.41
CA ALA A 21 -22.90 12.56 0.54
C ALA A 21 -21.91 13.74 0.46
N PHE A 22 -20.61 13.45 0.29
CA PHE A 22 -19.58 14.47 0.11
C PHE A 22 -19.72 15.23 -1.22
N LEU A 23 -20.08 14.53 -2.30
CA LEU A 23 -20.33 15.08 -3.64
C LEU A 23 -21.71 15.76 -3.78
N ARG A 24 -22.59 15.61 -2.78
CA ARG A 24 -24.00 16.04 -2.81
C ARG A 24 -24.82 15.39 -3.92
N LEU A 25 -24.59 14.09 -4.15
CA LEU A 25 -25.37 13.27 -5.08
C LEU A 25 -26.47 12.51 -4.32
N ASP A 26 -27.69 12.56 -4.84
CA ASP A 26 -28.88 11.90 -4.28
C ASP A 26 -29.50 10.84 -5.20
N HIS A 27 -28.83 10.52 -6.32
CA HIS A 27 -29.24 9.55 -7.33
C HIS A 27 -28.18 8.45 -7.52
N ASP A 28 -28.54 7.35 -8.19
CA ASP A 28 -27.68 6.16 -8.35
C ASP A 28 -27.07 6.03 -9.76
N ASP A 29 -27.45 6.89 -10.71
CA ASP A 29 -27.02 6.81 -12.12
C ASP A 29 -25.50 6.86 -12.32
N GLU A 30 -24.76 7.41 -11.35
CA GLU A 30 -23.31 7.61 -11.42
C GLU A 30 -22.54 6.78 -10.38
N ASP A 31 -23.19 5.81 -9.73
CA ASP A 31 -22.56 4.97 -8.71
C ASP A 31 -21.31 4.26 -9.23
N ALA A 32 -21.36 3.72 -10.45
CA ALA A 32 -20.23 3.06 -11.08
C ALA A 32 -19.05 4.03 -11.33
N LEU A 33 -19.35 5.28 -11.69
CA LEU A 33 -18.33 6.32 -11.85
C LEU A 33 -17.69 6.64 -10.50
N VAL A 34 -18.51 6.90 -9.48
CA VAL A 34 -18.02 7.26 -8.14
C VAL A 34 -17.17 6.13 -7.55
N LEU A 35 -17.57 4.87 -7.70
CA LEU A 35 -16.77 3.71 -7.31
C LEU A 35 -15.39 3.68 -8.00
N GLY A 36 -15.34 3.97 -9.30
CA GLY A 36 -14.09 4.08 -10.04
C GLY A 36 -13.19 5.21 -9.52
N LEU A 37 -13.78 6.36 -9.18
CA LEU A 37 -13.05 7.49 -8.61
C LEU A 37 -12.51 7.18 -7.21
N ILE A 38 -13.27 6.46 -6.37
CA ILE A 38 -12.82 6.02 -5.05
C ILE A 38 -11.57 5.13 -5.19
N ALA A 39 -11.61 4.12 -6.06
CA ALA A 39 -10.48 3.22 -6.27
C ALA A 39 -9.24 3.97 -6.82
N ALA A 40 -9.44 4.92 -7.74
CA ALA A 40 -8.37 5.77 -8.25
C ALA A 40 -7.76 6.69 -7.16
N ALA A 41 -8.61 7.29 -6.32
CA ALA A 41 -8.18 8.13 -5.21
C ALA A 41 -7.40 7.32 -4.18
N ARG A 42 -7.84 6.10 -3.82
CA ARG A 42 -7.07 5.19 -2.96
C ARG A 42 -5.70 4.94 -3.57
N ALA A 43 -5.63 4.50 -4.83
CA ALA A 43 -4.37 4.18 -5.48
C ALA A 43 -3.39 5.37 -5.47
N GLU A 44 -3.88 6.59 -5.67
CA GLU A 44 -3.07 7.80 -5.61
C GLU A 44 -2.56 8.09 -4.19
N VAL A 45 -3.41 7.99 -3.17
CA VAL A 45 -2.98 8.17 -1.77
C VAL A 45 -1.98 7.10 -1.34
N GLU A 46 -2.21 5.83 -1.69
CA GLU A 46 -1.29 4.72 -1.42
C GLU A 46 0.06 4.94 -2.13
N ARG A 47 0.05 5.46 -3.37
CA ARG A 47 1.27 5.80 -4.11
C ARG A 47 2.05 6.93 -3.44
N LEU A 48 1.37 8.00 -3.03
CA LEU A 48 1.99 9.19 -2.43
C LEU A 48 2.56 8.92 -1.03
N THR A 49 1.87 8.08 -0.25
CA THR A 49 2.24 7.78 1.14
C THR A 49 3.07 6.51 1.30
N ARG A 50 3.07 5.63 0.29
CA ARG A 50 3.58 4.25 0.39
C ARG A 50 2.89 3.44 1.50
N ARG A 51 1.72 3.89 1.94
CA ARG A 51 0.84 3.18 2.87
C ARG A 51 -0.22 2.40 2.10
N VAL A 52 -0.65 1.29 2.66
CA VAL A 52 -1.77 0.46 2.25
C VAL A 52 -2.91 0.83 3.18
N LEU A 53 -4.04 1.27 2.61
CA LEU A 53 -5.12 1.81 3.42
C LEU A 53 -5.98 0.69 4.03
N VAL A 54 -6.31 -0.31 3.22
CA VAL A 54 -7.13 -1.48 3.61
C VAL A 54 -6.30 -2.75 3.42
N ALA A 55 -6.52 -3.77 4.25
CA ALA A 55 -5.79 -5.02 4.24
C ALA A 55 -5.61 -5.61 2.83
N GLN A 56 -4.36 -5.84 2.43
CA GLN A 56 -3.93 -6.37 1.14
C GLN A 56 -2.76 -7.33 1.32
N ARG A 57 -2.56 -8.22 0.35
CA ARG A 57 -1.40 -9.12 0.30
C ARG A 57 -0.48 -8.76 -0.85
N TRP A 58 0.82 -8.72 -0.56
CA TRP A 58 1.84 -8.26 -1.49
C TRP A 58 3.04 -9.21 -1.51
N ARG A 59 3.64 -9.35 -2.69
CA ARG A 59 4.94 -10.00 -2.88
C ARG A 59 6.00 -8.98 -3.22
N LEU A 60 7.12 -9.02 -2.52
CA LEU A 60 8.27 -8.16 -2.76
C LEU A 60 9.47 -8.98 -3.20
N ASP A 61 10.11 -8.52 -4.28
CA ASP A 61 11.39 -9.04 -4.74
C ASP A 61 12.49 -8.05 -4.37
N ALA A 62 13.33 -8.41 -3.41
CA ALA A 62 14.41 -7.58 -2.89
C ALA A 62 15.79 -8.17 -3.22
N PRO A 63 16.82 -7.33 -3.42
CA PRO A 63 18.19 -7.84 -3.46
C PRO A 63 18.53 -8.51 -2.11
N VAL A 64 19.36 -9.56 -2.16
CA VAL A 64 19.89 -10.18 -0.96
C VAL A 64 20.74 -9.16 -0.19
N PRO A 65 20.42 -8.86 1.08
CA PRO A 65 21.19 -7.90 1.85
C PRO A 65 22.60 -8.46 2.15
N PRO A 66 23.62 -7.59 2.34
CA PRO A 66 24.90 -8.04 2.86
C PRO A 66 24.73 -8.66 4.26
N PRO A 67 25.70 -9.45 4.75
CA PRO A 67 25.67 -9.95 6.12
C PRO A 67 25.48 -8.81 7.14
N GLY A 68 24.48 -8.94 8.02
CA GLY A 68 24.09 -7.90 8.98
C GLY A 68 23.24 -6.76 8.38
N GLY A 69 22.87 -6.83 7.11
CA GLY A 69 21.94 -5.91 6.45
C GLY A 69 20.47 -6.31 6.59
N ALA A 70 19.58 -5.41 6.19
CA ALA A 70 18.14 -5.62 6.25
C ALA A 70 17.44 -5.13 4.97
N VAL A 71 16.32 -5.76 4.65
CA VAL A 71 15.41 -5.33 3.59
C VAL A 71 14.37 -4.40 4.21
N ILE A 72 14.26 -3.17 3.68
CA ILE A 72 13.19 -2.24 4.06
C ILE A 72 11.92 -2.66 3.35
N LEU A 73 10.91 -3.11 4.10
CA LEU A 73 9.67 -3.58 3.50
C LEU A 73 8.80 -2.40 3.07
N ARG A 74 8.36 -2.45 1.81
CA ARG A 74 7.40 -1.52 1.21
C ARG A 74 6.53 -2.33 0.25
N PRO A 75 5.23 -2.48 0.50
CA PRO A 75 4.38 -1.47 1.13
C PRO A 75 4.13 -1.68 2.65
N ARG A 76 3.55 -0.67 3.31
CA ARG A 76 3.39 -0.54 4.78
C ARG A 76 1.96 -0.08 5.14
N PRO A 77 1.46 -0.11 6.38
CA PRO A 77 2.06 -0.81 7.51
C PRO A 77 2.05 -2.32 7.27
N VAL A 78 3.12 -3.00 7.66
CA VAL A 78 3.18 -4.48 7.62
C VAL A 78 2.39 -5.01 8.81
N ARG A 79 1.49 -5.96 8.57
CA ARG A 79 0.72 -6.68 9.59
C ARG A 79 1.29 -8.07 9.85
N GLU A 80 1.81 -8.71 8.81
CA GLU A 80 2.38 -10.05 8.88
C GLU A 80 3.43 -10.27 7.78
N VAL A 81 4.49 -10.99 8.12
CA VAL A 81 5.43 -11.55 7.15
C VAL A 81 5.04 -13.01 6.93
N GLU A 82 4.34 -13.27 5.83
CA GLU A 82 3.70 -14.56 5.56
C GLU A 82 4.72 -15.60 5.06
N ALA A 83 5.70 -15.16 4.26
CA ALA A 83 6.77 -16.04 3.78
C ALA A 83 8.02 -15.26 3.40
N VAL A 84 9.18 -15.89 3.60
CA VAL A 84 10.48 -15.40 3.13
C VAL A 84 11.16 -16.54 2.37
N ARG A 85 11.60 -16.27 1.14
CA ARG A 85 12.23 -17.25 0.26
C ARG A 85 13.46 -16.66 -0.41
N PHE A 86 14.47 -17.49 -0.66
CA PHE A 86 15.54 -17.15 -1.60
C PHE A 86 15.20 -17.68 -2.98
N ARG A 87 15.42 -16.85 -3.99
CA ARG A 87 15.41 -17.25 -5.39
C ARG A 87 16.84 -17.36 -5.90
N ALA A 88 17.20 -18.52 -6.42
CA ALA A 88 18.51 -18.79 -7.02
C ALA A 88 18.55 -18.37 -8.50
N ARG A 89 19.73 -18.48 -9.14
CA ARG A 89 19.95 -18.04 -10.54
C ARG A 89 19.13 -18.84 -11.56
N ASP A 90 18.87 -20.11 -11.26
CA ASP A 90 18.04 -21.01 -12.06
C ASP A 90 16.53 -20.78 -11.86
N GLY A 91 16.15 -19.89 -10.94
CA GLY A 91 14.76 -19.60 -10.59
C GLY A 91 14.22 -20.44 -9.44
N THR A 92 15.00 -21.38 -8.90
CA THR A 92 14.57 -22.22 -7.77
C THR A 92 14.27 -21.35 -6.54
N LEU A 93 13.10 -21.58 -5.92
CA LEU A 93 12.67 -20.91 -4.70
C LEU A 93 12.87 -21.85 -3.50
N THR A 94 13.60 -21.37 -2.50
CA THR A 94 13.83 -22.08 -1.23
C THR A 94 13.28 -21.24 -0.09
N ALA A 95 12.32 -21.79 0.67
CA ALA A 95 11.80 -21.13 1.87
C ALA A 95 12.89 -21.04 2.95
N LEU A 96 12.97 -19.89 3.62
CA LEU A 96 13.84 -19.72 4.78
C LEU A 96 13.12 -20.21 6.03
N ASP A 97 13.89 -20.84 6.93
CA ASP A 97 13.40 -21.15 8.27
C ASP A 97 13.10 -19.84 9.03
N PRO A 98 12.02 -19.76 9.83
CA PRO A 98 11.76 -18.61 10.71
C PRO A 98 12.93 -18.23 11.63
N ALA A 99 13.83 -19.16 11.97
CA ALA A 99 15.04 -18.88 12.74
C ALA A 99 16.15 -18.16 11.94
N ASP A 100 16.04 -18.10 10.62
CA ASP A 100 17.04 -17.51 9.72
C ASP A 100 16.70 -16.07 9.31
N TRP A 101 15.59 -15.51 9.81
CA TRP A 101 15.22 -14.11 9.60
C TRP A 101 14.53 -13.52 10.83
N ARG A 102 14.52 -12.19 10.92
CA ARG A 102 13.84 -11.44 11.98
C ARG A 102 13.19 -10.20 11.41
N PHE A 103 11.97 -9.90 11.83
CA PHE A 103 11.29 -8.66 11.47
C PHE A 103 11.29 -7.68 12.64
N ASP A 104 11.82 -6.48 12.41
CA ASP A 104 11.73 -5.35 13.34
C ASP A 104 10.47 -4.53 13.01
N TRP A 105 9.47 -4.62 13.86
CA TRP A 105 8.19 -3.92 13.75
C TRP A 105 8.33 -2.39 13.90
N ALA A 106 9.31 -1.91 14.67
CA ALA A 106 9.47 -0.49 14.91
C ALA A 106 10.02 0.23 13.66
N SER A 107 10.94 -0.42 12.95
CA SER A 107 11.54 0.14 11.73
C SER A 107 10.97 -0.43 10.42
N GLU A 108 10.12 -1.45 10.53
CA GLU A 108 9.57 -2.27 9.43
C GLU A 108 10.66 -2.77 8.49
N ARG A 109 11.67 -3.42 9.09
CA ARG A 109 12.84 -3.99 8.42
C ARG A 109 12.92 -5.49 8.63
N LEU A 110 13.16 -6.21 7.55
CA LEU A 110 13.41 -7.65 7.57
C LEU A 110 14.92 -7.90 7.56
N GLU A 111 15.46 -8.37 8.67
CA GLU A 111 16.84 -8.82 8.79
C GLU A 111 16.93 -10.28 8.35
N ILE A 112 17.91 -10.57 7.49
CA ILE A 112 18.23 -11.93 7.07
C ILE A 112 19.48 -12.36 7.83
N LEU A 113 19.32 -13.35 8.72
CA LEU A 113 20.37 -13.81 9.64
C LEU A 113 21.30 -14.81 8.96
N ARG A 114 20.77 -15.59 8.00
CA ARG A 114 21.55 -16.55 7.22
C ARG A 114 21.26 -16.42 5.73
N VAL A 115 22.31 -16.21 4.96
CA VAL A 115 22.26 -16.10 3.49
C VAL A 115 22.97 -17.30 2.89
N THR A 116 22.32 -17.98 1.94
CA THR A 116 22.94 -19.07 1.19
C THR A 116 23.71 -18.54 -0.02
N PRO A 117 24.84 -19.16 -0.43
CA PRO A 117 25.63 -18.71 -1.58
C PRO A 117 24.87 -18.65 -2.91
N GLU A 118 23.82 -19.45 -3.05
CA GLU A 118 22.98 -19.57 -4.25
C GLU A 118 21.93 -18.45 -4.31
N ALA A 119 21.63 -17.78 -3.19
CA ALA A 119 20.63 -16.73 -3.12
C ALA A 119 20.98 -15.55 -4.05
N ARG A 120 20.00 -15.09 -4.82
CA ARG A 120 20.13 -13.91 -5.71
C ARG A 120 19.09 -12.85 -5.41
N VAL A 121 17.88 -13.28 -5.04
CA VAL A 121 16.77 -12.41 -4.66
C VAL A 121 16.13 -12.96 -3.39
N VAL A 122 15.67 -12.08 -2.51
CA VAL A 122 14.77 -12.42 -1.41
C VAL A 122 13.35 -12.12 -1.89
N GLU A 123 12.52 -13.14 -1.99
CA GLU A 123 11.09 -13.02 -2.23
C GLU A 123 10.36 -13.04 -0.89
N ILE A 124 9.46 -12.09 -0.67
CA ILE A 124 8.80 -11.87 0.62
C ILE A 124 7.30 -11.70 0.35
N ASP A 125 6.47 -12.58 0.91
CA ASP A 125 5.02 -12.42 0.93
C ASP A 125 4.60 -11.74 2.23
N LEU A 126 3.78 -10.71 2.13
CA LEU A 126 3.38 -9.82 3.23
C LEU A 126 1.87 -9.59 3.25
N ALA A 127 1.32 -9.54 4.45
CA ALA A 127 0.04 -8.89 4.71
C ALA A 127 0.32 -7.44 5.14
N CYS A 128 -0.26 -6.47 4.45
CA CYS A 128 -0.10 -5.04 4.72
C CYS A 128 -1.45 -4.35 4.85
N GLY A 129 -1.48 -3.18 5.47
CA GLY A 129 -2.67 -2.32 5.59
C GLY A 129 -3.05 -2.02 7.03
N TYR A 130 -3.92 -1.04 7.25
CA TYR A 130 -4.41 -0.71 8.59
C TYR A 130 -5.38 -1.76 9.15
N GLY A 131 -6.00 -2.56 8.28
CA GLY A 131 -7.02 -3.53 8.66
C GLY A 131 -8.26 -3.30 7.82
N ASP A 132 -9.38 -3.06 8.50
CA ASP A 132 -10.66 -2.76 7.88
C ASP A 132 -10.69 -1.29 7.37
N PRO A 133 -11.62 -0.94 6.46
CA PRO A 133 -11.76 0.42 5.92
C PRO A 133 -11.74 1.54 6.97
N GLU A 134 -12.41 1.34 8.11
CA GLU A 134 -12.51 2.28 9.22
C GLU A 134 -11.21 2.48 10.00
N ASP A 135 -10.29 1.50 9.96
CA ASP A 135 -8.98 1.58 10.61
C ASP A 135 -8.02 2.52 9.86
N ALA A 136 -8.33 2.83 8.59
CA ALA A 136 -7.57 3.80 7.83
C ALA A 136 -7.65 5.19 8.49
N PRO A 137 -6.52 5.87 8.73
CA PRO A 137 -6.50 7.18 9.39
C PRO A 137 -7.44 8.19 8.73
N GLU A 138 -8.18 8.93 9.55
CA GLU A 138 -9.21 9.86 9.05
C GLU A 138 -8.63 10.94 8.13
N SER A 139 -7.38 11.38 8.33
CA SER A 139 -6.74 12.34 7.43
C SER A 139 -6.51 11.76 6.03
N LEU A 140 -6.19 10.46 5.92
CA LEU A 140 -6.07 9.76 4.65
C LEU A 140 -7.44 9.56 4.02
N ARG A 141 -8.46 9.17 4.81
CA ARG A 141 -9.84 9.08 4.31
C ARG A 141 -10.37 10.43 3.81
N LEU A 142 -10.05 11.53 4.49
CA LEU A 142 -10.38 12.88 4.03
C LEU A 142 -9.61 13.27 2.75
N ALA A 143 -8.35 12.86 2.61
CA ALA A 143 -7.59 13.05 1.36
C ALA A 143 -8.27 12.33 0.19
N LEU A 144 -8.78 11.11 0.40
CA LEU A 144 -9.56 10.39 -0.61
C LEU A 144 -10.83 11.17 -0.99
N ARG A 145 -11.63 11.62 -0.02
CA ARG A 145 -12.85 12.40 -0.30
C ARG A 145 -12.54 13.63 -1.16
N ARG A 146 -11.46 14.36 -0.84
CA ARG A 146 -11.00 15.51 -1.63
C ARG A 146 -10.63 15.12 -3.05
N LEU A 147 -9.83 14.06 -3.24
CA LEU A 147 -9.43 13.60 -4.57
C LEU A 147 -10.61 13.08 -5.41
N VAL A 148 -11.59 12.44 -4.78
CA VAL A 148 -12.81 11.99 -5.46
C VAL A 148 -13.62 13.18 -5.95
N ALA A 149 -13.85 14.20 -5.10
CA ALA A 149 -14.53 15.44 -5.51
C ALA A 149 -13.80 16.16 -6.64
N ASP A 150 -12.48 16.29 -6.50
CA ASP A 150 -11.60 16.89 -7.48
C ASP A 150 -11.73 16.22 -8.87
N ALA A 151 -11.66 14.90 -8.90
CA ALA A 151 -11.77 14.13 -10.12
C ALA A 151 -13.18 14.19 -10.72
N TYR A 152 -14.22 14.18 -9.87
CA TYR A 152 -15.61 14.28 -10.29
C TYR A 152 -15.92 15.63 -10.95
N GLU A 153 -15.53 16.74 -10.32
CA GLU A 153 -15.75 18.11 -10.83
C GLU A 153 -15.01 18.37 -12.16
N ARG A 154 -13.78 17.86 -12.30
CA ARG A 154 -13.01 18.03 -13.54
C ARG A 154 -13.52 17.24 -14.72
N ARG A 155 -14.27 16.15 -14.50
CA ARG A 155 -14.99 15.48 -15.59
C ARG A 155 -15.94 16.45 -16.30
N THR A 156 -16.55 17.36 -15.54
CA THR A 156 -17.48 18.37 -16.05
C THR A 156 -16.81 19.67 -16.52
N GLY A 157 -15.48 19.69 -16.62
CA GLY A 157 -14.73 20.83 -17.17
C GLY A 157 -14.35 21.92 -16.16
N ALA A 158 -14.27 21.59 -14.86
CA ALA A 158 -13.82 22.54 -13.86
C ALA A 158 -12.38 23.04 -14.13
N ASP A 159 -12.21 24.36 -14.21
CA ASP A 159 -10.91 25.03 -14.29
C ASP A 159 -10.43 25.42 -12.88
N GLY A 160 -9.27 24.95 -12.47
CA GLY A 160 -8.70 25.25 -11.14
C GLY A 160 -7.54 24.33 -10.73
N PRO A 161 -6.77 24.70 -9.69
CA PRO A 161 -5.70 23.87 -9.17
C PRO A 161 -6.25 22.53 -8.68
N ARG A 162 -5.47 21.46 -8.82
CA ARG A 162 -5.80 20.13 -8.27
C ARG A 162 -5.97 20.20 -6.76
N ALA A 163 -6.80 19.32 -6.21
CA ALA A 163 -7.01 19.23 -4.78
C ALA A 163 -5.67 19.01 -4.07
N ASP A 164 -5.37 19.91 -3.14
CA ASP A 164 -4.20 19.78 -2.31
C ASP A 164 -4.53 18.91 -1.08
N VAL A 165 -3.84 17.77 -1.02
CA VAL A 165 -3.90 16.82 0.08
C VAL A 165 -2.55 16.70 0.79
N ALA A 166 -1.56 17.52 0.44
CA ALA A 166 -0.19 17.41 0.92
C ALA A 166 -0.10 17.39 2.46
N ASP A 167 -0.80 18.30 3.12
CA ASP A 167 -0.83 18.39 4.59
C ASP A 167 -1.49 17.18 5.24
N LEU A 168 -2.55 16.64 4.62
CA LEU A 168 -3.29 15.48 5.13
C LEU A 168 -2.45 14.20 5.08
N ILE A 169 -1.59 14.10 4.07
CA ILE A 169 -0.74 12.92 3.84
C ILE A 169 0.67 13.10 4.42
N ALA A 170 1.11 14.32 4.74
CA ALA A 170 2.47 14.64 5.17
C ALA A 170 2.97 13.76 6.32
N PRO A 171 2.18 13.46 7.38
CA PRO A 171 2.63 12.60 8.48
C PRO A 171 2.94 11.15 8.06
N TYR A 172 2.41 10.71 6.92
CA TYR A 172 2.50 9.33 6.45
C TYR A 172 3.56 9.11 5.36
N ARG A 173 4.09 10.21 4.80
CA ARG A 173 5.14 10.15 3.78
C ARG A 173 6.45 9.70 4.41
N ASP A 174 7.19 8.87 3.69
CA ASP A 174 8.56 8.57 4.06
C ASP A 174 9.40 9.84 3.98
N LEU A 175 9.96 10.26 5.11
CA LEU A 175 11.00 11.26 5.13
C LEU A 175 12.23 10.67 4.43
N LYS A 176 12.64 11.28 3.31
CA LYS A 176 13.99 11.08 2.80
C LYS A 176 14.92 11.80 3.77
N LEU A 177 15.53 11.03 4.67
CA LEU A 177 16.70 11.48 5.43
C LEU A 177 17.89 11.63 4.48
#